data_AF-A0A968VTJ1-F1
#
_entry.id   AF-A0A968VTJ1-F1
#
_cell.length_a   1.000
_cell.length_b   1.000
_cell.length_c   1.000
_cell.angle_alpha   90.00
_cell.angle_beta   90.00
_cell.angle_gamma   90.00
#
_symmetry.space_group_name_H-M   'P 1'
#
loop_
_entity.id
_entity.type
_entity.pdbx_description
1 polymer ?
#
loop_
_entity_poly.entity_id
_entity_poly.type
_entity_poly.pdbx_seq_one_letter_code
_entity_poly.pdbx_strand_id
1 'polypeptide(L)'
;MNKSWIVHLMNVFVGSQVIATETAIDVIVNGAHHLAMRKDGSGHFYDASEELGLPGLFSLAPIPKEARIYKLKRDGTIGLDELAEERKAIRDVFRCKKHGHVLSCDELEKQGFKFEKANHVWGKCTLVPETKKPETPEEL
;
A
#
# COMPACT_ATOMS: atom_id res chain seq x y z
N MET A 1 -16.45 -2.79 13.33
CA MET A 1 -15.90 -2.55 11.97
C MET A 1 -14.47 -2.03 12.08
N ASN A 2 -13.51 -2.72 11.46
CA ASN A 2 -12.10 -2.38 11.59
C ASN A 2 -11.69 -1.28 10.61
N LYS A 3 -11.89 -0.01 11.01
CA LYS A 3 -11.61 1.18 10.18
C LYS A 3 -10.14 1.30 9.76
N SER A 4 -9.23 0.65 10.48
CA SER A 4 -7.80 0.61 10.12
C SER A 4 -7.54 -0.10 8.78
N TRP A 5 -8.27 -1.18 8.50
CA TRP A 5 -8.19 -1.86 7.21
C TRP A 5 -8.76 -1.01 6.09
N ILE A 6 -9.88 -0.32 6.33
CA ILE A 6 -10.50 0.56 5.34
C ILE A 6 -9.52 1.66 4.91
N VAL A 7 -8.92 2.37 5.88
CA VAL A 7 -7.94 3.43 5.56
C VAL A 7 -6.68 2.88 4.90
N HIS A 8 -6.25 1.67 5.26
CA HIS A 8 -5.12 1.01 4.59
C HIS A 8 -5.45 0.74 3.12
N LEU A 9 -6.58 0.10 2.83
CA LEU A 9 -7.01 -0.24 1.47
C LEU A 9 -7.27 1.01 0.61
N MET A 10 -7.81 2.08 1.18
CA MET A 10 -7.94 3.37 0.47
C MET A 10 -6.60 3.98 0.08
N ASN A 11 -5.54 3.74 0.87
CA ASN A 11 -4.19 4.20 0.52
C ASN A 11 -3.49 3.27 -0.48
N VAL A 12 -3.75 1.97 -0.43
CA VAL A 12 -3.20 0.99 -1.38
C VAL A 12 -3.84 1.15 -2.76
N PHE A 13 -5.18 1.17 -2.83
CA PHE A 13 -5.94 1.26 -4.06
C PHE A 13 -6.45 2.67 -4.29
N VAL A 14 -5.61 3.50 -4.89
CA VAL A 14 -5.89 4.93 -5.11
C VAL A 14 -7.10 5.12 -6.02
N GLY A 15 -8.07 5.92 -5.56
CA GLY A 15 -9.29 6.22 -6.31
C GLY A 15 -10.28 5.05 -6.38
N SER A 16 -10.05 4.00 -5.60
CA SER A 16 -10.98 2.89 -5.46
C SER A 16 -12.16 3.23 -4.55
N GLN A 17 -13.24 2.48 -4.72
CA GLN A 17 -14.34 2.44 -3.78
C GLN A 17 -14.12 1.28 -2.82
N VAL A 18 -13.96 1.59 -1.54
CA VAL A 18 -13.88 0.58 -0.47
C VAL A 18 -15.25 0.45 0.19
N ILE A 19 -15.87 -0.72 0.05
CA ILE A 19 -17.16 -1.05 0.65
C ILE A 19 -16.88 -1.95 1.84
N ALA A 20 -17.30 -1.55 3.03
CA ALA A 20 -17.02 -2.30 4.25
C ALA A 20 -18.32 -2.58 5.02
N THR A 21 -18.45 -3.81 5.48
CA THR A 21 -19.50 -4.26 6.40
C THR A 21 -18.85 -4.74 7.70
N GLU A 22 -19.63 -5.36 8.58
CA GLU A 22 -19.07 -5.96 9.79
C GLU A 22 -18.18 -7.18 9.50
N THR A 23 -18.47 -7.92 8.42
CA THR A 23 -17.88 -9.22 8.11
C THR A 23 -17.10 -9.25 6.80
N ALA A 24 -17.17 -8.19 5.99
CA ALA A 24 -16.52 -8.12 4.68
C ALA A 24 -15.94 -6.74 4.41
N ILE A 25 -14.88 -6.69 3.61
CA ILE A 25 -14.36 -5.47 3.00
C ILE A 25 -14.06 -5.77 1.54
N ASP A 26 -14.70 -5.04 0.63
CA ASP A 26 -14.55 -5.20 -0.81
C ASP A 26 -13.95 -3.92 -1.40
N VAL A 27 -13.04 -4.07 -2.37
CA VAL A 27 -12.40 -2.96 -3.07
C VAL A 27 -12.75 -3.03 -4.55
N ILE A 28 -13.44 -1.99 -5.02
CA ILE A 28 -13.80 -1.81 -6.42
C ILE A 28 -12.87 -0.78 -7.04
N VAL A 29 -12.13 -1.17 -8.06
CA VAL A 29 -11.23 -0.29 -8.81
C VAL A 29 -11.78 -0.16 -10.24
N ASN A 30 -12.09 1.06 -10.67
CA ASN A 30 -12.64 1.34 -12.00
C ASN A 30 -13.89 0.50 -12.34
N GLY A 31 -14.76 0.24 -11.36
CA GLY A 31 -15.98 -0.56 -11.53
C GLY A 31 -15.77 -2.09 -11.51
N ALA A 32 -14.53 -2.57 -11.46
CA ALA A 32 -14.21 -3.99 -11.32
C ALA A 32 -13.94 -4.35 -9.85
N HIS A 33 -14.41 -5.52 -9.42
CA HIS A 33 -14.10 -6.05 -8.11
C HIS A 33 -12.66 -6.56 -8.09
N HIS A 34 -11.80 -5.91 -7.31
CA HIS A 34 -10.38 -6.21 -7.26
C HIS A 34 -9.97 -6.98 -6.01
N LEU A 35 -10.60 -6.68 -4.86
CA LEU A 35 -10.22 -7.30 -3.59
C LEU A 35 -11.42 -7.62 -2.73
N ALA A 36 -11.37 -8.77 -2.07
CA ALA A 36 -12.33 -9.17 -1.05
C ALA A 36 -11.62 -9.68 0.20
N MET A 37 -11.77 -8.96 1.31
CA MET A 37 -11.41 -9.47 2.64
C MET A 37 -12.67 -9.99 3.35
N ARG A 38 -12.54 -11.10 4.07
CA ARG A 38 -13.63 -11.73 4.83
C ARG A 38 -13.21 -11.95 6.27
N LYS A 39 -14.18 -11.82 7.17
CA LYS A 39 -13.99 -12.07 8.59
C LYS A 39 -14.25 -13.55 8.90
N ASP A 40 -13.29 -14.21 9.51
CA ASP A 40 -13.42 -15.60 9.94
C ASP A 40 -14.24 -15.72 11.26
N GLY A 41 -14.44 -16.96 11.71
CA GLY A 41 -15.13 -17.25 12.97
C GLY A 41 -14.38 -16.80 14.23
N SER A 42 -13.08 -16.50 14.13
CA SER A 42 -12.25 -15.92 15.19
C SER A 42 -12.28 -14.39 15.19
N GLY A 43 -12.91 -13.79 14.19
CA GLY A 43 -13.06 -12.37 14.03
C GLY A 43 -11.89 -11.67 13.32
N HIS A 44 -10.97 -12.43 12.73
CA HIS A 44 -9.87 -11.91 11.94
C HIS A 44 -10.26 -11.76 10.47
N PHE A 45 -9.74 -10.72 9.82
CA PHE A 45 -9.90 -10.56 8.38
C PHE A 45 -8.78 -11.30 7.64
N TYR A 46 -9.16 -12.12 6.66
CA TYR A 46 -8.26 -12.75 5.70
C TYR A 46 -8.61 -12.30 4.28
N ASP A 47 -7.65 -12.44 3.36
CA ASP A 47 -7.87 -12.19 1.94
C ASP A 47 -8.55 -13.40 1.29
N ALA A 48 -9.77 -13.21 0.79
CA ALA A 48 -10.57 -14.21 0.09
C ALA A 48 -10.62 -13.97 -1.42
N SER A 49 -9.73 -13.11 -1.95
CA SER A 49 -9.75 -12.70 -3.35
C SER A 49 -9.50 -13.86 -4.31
N GLU A 50 -8.59 -14.77 -3.96
CA GLU A 50 -8.29 -15.97 -4.75
C GLU A 50 -9.51 -16.91 -4.83
N GLU A 51 -10.18 -17.14 -3.69
CA GLU A 51 -11.40 -17.96 -3.60
C GLU A 51 -12.53 -17.41 -4.48
N LEU A 52 -12.57 -16.09 -4.66
CA LEU A 52 -13.58 -15.39 -5.46
C LEU A 52 -13.13 -15.14 -6.90
N GLY A 53 -11.97 -15.64 -7.31
CA GLY A 53 -11.43 -15.47 -8.67
C GLY A 53 -11.10 -14.03 -9.02
N LEU A 54 -10.80 -13.19 -8.02
CA LEU A 54 -10.51 -11.77 -8.21
C LEU A 54 -9.05 -11.56 -8.65
N PRO A 55 -8.78 -10.54 -9.50
CA PRO A 55 -7.45 -10.29 -10.04
C PRO A 55 -6.47 -9.68 -9.03
N GLY A 56 -6.95 -9.24 -7.86
CA GLY A 56 -6.14 -8.55 -6.85
C GLY A 56 -5.29 -9.50 -6.04
N LEU A 57 -4.20 -9.98 -6.63
CA LEU A 57 -3.04 -10.38 -5.83
C LEU A 57 -2.44 -9.10 -5.24
N PHE A 58 -2.64 -8.88 -3.95
CA PHE A 58 -2.02 -7.78 -3.23
C PHE A 58 -1.34 -8.30 -1.98
N SER A 59 -0.29 -7.60 -1.57
CA SER A 59 0.35 -7.88 -0.31
C SER A 59 -0.38 -7.12 0.80
N LEU A 60 -0.73 -7.81 1.88
CA LEU A 60 -1.14 -7.20 3.16
C LEU A 60 0.03 -6.52 3.88
N ALA A 61 1.22 -6.54 3.29
CA ALA A 61 2.40 -5.88 3.82
C ALA A 61 2.19 -4.36 3.91
N PRO A 62 2.86 -3.71 4.86
CA PRO A 62 2.79 -2.26 5.03
C PRO A 62 3.29 -1.54 3.76
N ILE A 63 2.60 -0.44 3.41
CA ILE A 63 3.05 0.52 2.39
C ILE A 63 3.84 1.68 3.03
N PRO A 64 4.71 2.37 2.26
CA PRO A 64 5.48 3.51 2.77
C PRO A 64 4.59 4.59 3.39
N LYS A 65 5.04 5.23 4.48
CA LYS A 65 4.27 6.27 5.16
C LYS A 65 4.05 7.48 4.25
N GLU A 66 5.03 7.81 3.43
CA GLU A 66 5.03 8.91 2.47
C GLU A 66 4.02 8.69 1.33
N ALA A 67 3.55 7.46 1.13
CA ALA A 67 2.52 7.14 0.15
C ALA A 67 1.09 7.32 0.71
N ARG A 68 0.94 7.41 2.04
CA ARG A 68 -0.37 7.41 2.71
C ARG A 68 -0.95 8.82 2.72
N ILE A 69 -2.03 9.02 1.98
CA ILE A 69 -2.75 10.29 1.87
C ILE A 69 -4.01 10.34 2.76
N TYR A 70 -4.52 9.19 3.18
CA TYR A 70 -5.65 9.08 4.10
C TYR A 70 -5.16 8.65 5.49
N LYS A 71 -5.79 9.23 6.52
CA LYS A 71 -5.57 8.86 7.92
C LYS A 71 -6.89 8.67 8.66
N LEU A 72 -6.86 7.80 9.66
CA LEU A 72 -7.92 7.67 10.65
C LEU A 72 -7.72 8.77 11.71
N LYS A 73 -8.66 9.70 11.80
CA LYS A 73 -8.65 10.79 12.77
C LYS A 73 -9.08 10.29 14.15
N ARG A 74 -8.79 11.09 15.20
CA ARG A 74 -9.14 10.77 16.60
C ARG A 74 -10.64 10.65 16.84
N ASP A 75 -11.45 11.35 16.04
CA ASP A 75 -12.91 11.25 16.03
C ASP A 75 -13.44 9.98 15.33
N GLY A 76 -12.54 9.12 14.83
CA GLY A 76 -12.88 7.89 14.12
C GLY A 76 -13.32 8.12 12.67
N THR A 77 -13.21 9.33 12.13
CA THR A 77 -13.46 9.62 10.71
C THR A 77 -12.22 9.33 9.87
N ILE A 78 -12.42 8.94 8.61
CA ILE A 78 -11.34 8.82 7.64
C ILE A 78 -11.29 10.13 6.85
N GLY A 79 -10.12 10.76 6.82
CA GLY A 79 -9.91 11.99 6.07
C GLY A 79 -8.51 12.08 5.51
N LEU A 80 -8.24 13.16 4.79
CA LEU A 80 -6.90 13.44 4.28
C LEU A 80 -5.89 13.69 5.42
N ASP A 81 -4.67 13.26 5.20
CA ASP A 81 -3.49 13.60 6.00
C ASP A 81 -3.14 15.08 5.82
N GLU A 82 -2.49 15.71 6.81
CA GLU A 82 -2.06 17.11 6.68
C GLU A 82 -1.12 17.32 5.48
N LEU A 83 -0.32 16.31 5.15
CA LEU A 83 0.64 16.34 4.03
C LEU A 83 0.10 15.64 2.78
N ALA A 84 -1.21 15.47 2.65
CA ALA A 84 -1.80 14.69 1.56
C ALA A 84 -1.39 15.21 0.16
N GLU A 85 -1.33 16.53 -0.05
CA GLU A 85 -0.93 17.11 -1.35
C GLU A 85 0.53 16.78 -1.70
N GLU A 86 1.45 16.91 -0.74
CA GLU A 86 2.87 16.59 -0.92
C GLU A 86 3.06 15.09 -1.19
N ARG A 87 2.29 14.26 -0.48
CA ARG A 87 2.35 12.79 -0.58
C ARG A 87 1.74 12.25 -1.86
N LYS A 88 0.83 12.98 -2.54
CA LYS A 88 0.28 12.54 -3.84
C LYS A 88 1.39 12.30 -4.87
N ALA A 89 2.35 13.22 -4.96
CA ALA A 89 3.46 13.10 -5.91
C ALA A 89 4.35 11.90 -5.60
N ILE A 90 4.68 11.68 -4.31
CA ILE A 90 5.51 10.55 -3.87
C ILE A 90 4.78 9.22 -4.07
N ARG A 91 3.48 9.18 -3.75
CA ARG A 91 2.66 7.99 -3.93
C ARG A 91 2.64 7.52 -5.39
N ASP A 92 2.61 8.44 -6.34
CA ASP A 92 2.62 8.09 -7.77
C ASP A 92 3.96 7.47 -8.19
N VAL A 93 5.07 7.78 -7.50
CA VAL A 93 6.37 7.10 -7.68
C VAL A 93 6.32 5.65 -7.20
N PHE A 94 5.62 5.38 -6.10
CA PHE A 94 5.49 4.03 -5.53
C PHE A 94 4.35 3.21 -6.13
N ARG A 95 3.65 3.75 -7.13
CA ARG A 95 2.50 3.09 -7.74
C ARG A 95 2.95 2.05 -8.76
N CYS A 96 2.41 0.84 -8.63
CA CYS A 96 2.54 -0.20 -9.64
C CYS A 96 1.87 0.25 -10.95
N LYS A 97 2.65 0.49 -12.00
CA LYS A 97 2.13 0.94 -13.31
C LYS A 97 1.17 -0.07 -13.97
N LYS A 98 1.32 -1.35 -13.66
CA LYS A 98 0.51 -2.43 -14.26
C LYS A 98 -0.84 -2.62 -13.57
N HIS A 99 -0.87 -2.52 -12.24
CA HIS A 99 -2.02 -2.89 -11.42
C HIS A 99 -2.66 -1.70 -10.69
N GLY A 100 -2.03 -0.51 -10.74
CA GLY A 100 -2.59 0.72 -10.23
C GLY A 100 -2.64 0.85 -8.70
N HIS A 101 -2.12 -0.12 -7.95
CA HIS A 101 -1.98 -0.06 -6.49
C HIS A 101 -0.62 0.49 -6.06
N VAL A 102 -0.53 1.00 -4.83
CA VAL A 102 0.73 1.37 -4.19
C VAL A 102 1.47 0.11 -3.75
N LEU A 103 2.73 -0.01 -4.14
CA LEU A 103 3.59 -1.13 -3.78
C LEU A 103 3.87 -1.16 -2.28
N SER A 104 3.96 -2.36 -1.72
CA SER A 104 4.39 -2.57 -0.35
C SER A 104 5.87 -2.22 -0.15
N CYS A 105 6.28 -2.00 1.10
CA CYS A 105 7.68 -1.75 1.45
C CYS A 105 8.58 -2.89 0.93
N ASP A 106 8.16 -4.15 1.09
CA ASP A 106 8.93 -5.31 0.65
C ASP A 106 9.13 -5.35 -0.88
N GLU A 107 8.13 -4.92 -1.65
CA GLU A 107 8.23 -4.82 -3.11
C GLU A 107 9.15 -3.66 -3.54
N LEU A 108 9.12 -2.55 -2.80
CA LEU A 108 9.98 -1.40 -3.06
C LEU A 108 11.43 -1.68 -2.64
N GLU A 109 11.67 -2.43 -1.57
CA GLU A 109 13.02 -2.88 -1.19
C GLU A 109 13.65 -3.72 -2.30
N LYS A 110 12.88 -4.59 -2.96
CA LYS A 110 13.34 -5.35 -4.14
C LYS A 110 13.67 -4.46 -5.34
N GLN A 111 13.12 -3.25 -5.40
CA GLN A 111 13.43 -2.23 -6.41
C GLN A 111 14.60 -1.31 -6.01
N GLY A 112 15.24 -1.55 -4.85
CA GLY A 112 16.41 -0.80 -4.39
C GLY A 112 16.08 0.38 -3.47
N PHE A 113 14.82 0.55 -3.05
CA PHE A 113 14.48 1.54 -2.03
C PHE A 113 14.92 1.07 -0.64
N LYS A 114 15.33 2.02 0.21
CA LYS A 114 15.61 1.74 1.62
C LYS A 114 14.66 2.53 2.51
N PHE A 115 14.12 1.85 3.51
CA PHE A 115 13.24 2.42 4.51
C PHE A 115 13.93 2.41 5.88
N GLU A 116 13.97 3.56 6.53
CA GLU A 116 14.42 3.63 7.92
C GLU A 116 13.37 2.98 8.82
N LYS A 117 13.68 1.81 9.40
CA LYS A 117 12.85 1.15 10.41
C LYS A 117 13.02 1.86 11.76
N ALA A 118 12.30 2.96 11.96
CA ALA A 118 12.21 3.59 13.27
C ALA A 118 10.92 3.13 13.98
N ASN A 119 11.04 2.38 15.08
CA ASN A 119 9.94 2.05 16.01
C ASN A 119 8.66 1.49 15.34
N HIS A 120 8.77 0.44 14.53
CA HIS A 120 7.62 -0.19 13.83
C HIS A 120 6.82 0.75 12.91
N VAL A 121 7.37 1.93 12.60
CA VAL A 121 6.86 2.84 11.59
C VAL A 121 7.87 2.85 10.46
N TRP A 122 7.45 2.43 9.26
CA TRP A 122 8.26 2.53 8.06
C TRP A 122 8.47 4.03 7.77
N GLY A 123 9.68 4.49 8.08
CA GLY A 123 10.09 5.89 8.03
C GLY A 123 10.49 6.32 6.63
N LYS A 124 11.20 7.46 6.58
CA LYS A 124 11.57 8.19 5.37
C LYS A 124 12.16 7.26 4.32
N CYS A 125 11.50 7.21 3.16
CA CYS A 125 12.03 6.52 1.99
C CYS A 125 13.21 7.32 1.43
N THR A 126 14.37 6.66 1.28
CA THR A 126 15.50 7.21 0.54
C THR A 126 15.76 6.32 -0.67
N LEU A 127 15.77 6.93 -1.85
CA LEU A 127 16.26 6.30 -3.06
C LEU A 127 17.77 6.17 -2.91
N VAL A 128 18.29 4.94 -2.90
CA VAL A 128 19.73 4.74 -2.99
C VAL A 128 20.10 5.06 -4.43
N PRO A 129 20.96 6.06 -4.71
CA PRO A 129 21.50 6.21 -6.05
C PRO A 129 22.22 4.91 -6.40
N GLU A 130 21.90 4.33 -7.55
CA GLU A 130 22.59 3.14 -8.05
C GLU A 130 24.09 3.35 -7.87
N THR A 131 24.72 2.56 -6.99
CA THR A 131 26.17 2.53 -6.95
C THR A 131 26.60 2.03 -8.31
N LYS A 132 27.10 2.95 -9.15
CA LYS A 132 27.78 2.64 -10.40
C LYS A 132 28.63 1.40 -10.15
N LYS A 133 28.39 0.35 -10.95
CA LYS A 133 29.28 -0.81 -11.04
C LYS A 133 30.72 -0.30 -11.03
N PRO A 134 31.64 -0.86 -10.22
CA PRO A 134 33.04 -0.51 -10.36
C PRO A 134 33.45 -0.84 -11.80
N GLU A 135 33.88 0.18 -12.54
CA GLU A 135 34.55 0.02 -13.82
C GLU A 135 35.75 -0.89 -13.56
N THR A 136 35.71 -2.09 -14.13
CA THR A 136 36.85 -2.99 -14.21
C THR A 136 38.03 -2.21 -14.81
N PRO A 137 39.19 -2.16 -14.15
CA PRO A 137 40.38 -1.58 -14.77
C PRO A 137 40.71 -2.37 -16.04
N GLU A 138 40.79 -1.67 -17.18
CA GLU A 138 41.42 -2.21 -18.38
C GLU A 138 42.86 -2.62 -18.01
N GLU A 139 43.13 -3.92 -18.07
CA GLU A 139 44.49 -4.45 -18.00
C GLU A 139 45.24 -4.02 -19.26
N LEU A 140 46.33 -3.29 -19.04
CA LEU A 140 47.35 -2.85 -20.01
C LEU A 140 48.11 -4.03 -20.63
#